data_AF-A0A935HFU7-F1
#
_entry.id   AF-A0A935HFU7-F1
#
_cell.length_a   1.000
_cell.length_b   1.000
_cell.length_c   1.000
_cell.angle_alpha   90.00
_cell.angle_beta   90.00
_cell.angle_gamma   90.00
#
_symmetry.space_group_name_H-M   'P 1'
#
loop_
_entity.id
_entity.type
_entity.pdbx_description
1 polymer ?
#
loop_
_entity_poly.entity_id
_entity_poly.type
_entity_poly.pdbx_seq_one_letter_code
_entity_poly.pdbx_strand_id
1 'polypeptide(L)'
;MMPKFLYMIMIVTGLVIGCRDAGKNEKTTDTVEAEKKANTFGEDMNFLKKRDSGIVILATGDGKSQVIVSPKYQGKVFTSTSNGLEGNSYGWINYTAFDKVPDLHMNAFGGEDRLWLGPEGGAFSLFFKPGKEMVFDNWHTPSAFDTESWNLISSTKKQAQMEKSMSFQNYAGLQLEINIKRNIEILETSEIEKLLSISLGSQVKSVGFKTINILKNAGSFAWDKKTGAPCMWNLDMFTPTAETVIIIPFEENAEGKVATTDYFGEIPSDRIKIDEGVLFFKADGKSRGKLGIPPTRVKPVAGSYAADAAILTITLFDVDKKGIYLNQEWTTKKDPYSGDAMNAYNDGPLADGTQMGPFYEIESVSAAAFLSPGEEILHNHSVFHFTGDKESLNVIAQKILGVSLDNLVLKFKTNKTH
;
A
#
# COMPACT_ATOMS: atom_id res chain seq x y z
N MET A 1 -40.21 -5.04 48.89
CA MET A 1 -39.33 -5.28 50.04
C MET A 1 -37.89 -5.17 49.54
N MET A 2 -37.29 -4.00 49.74
CA MET A 2 -35.85 -3.69 49.56
C MET A 2 -35.11 -4.08 50.86
N PRO A 3 -33.78 -4.32 50.85
CA PRO A 3 -32.78 -3.22 50.82
C PRO A 3 -31.51 -3.55 50.01
N LYS A 4 -30.99 -2.67 49.13
CA LYS A 4 -29.99 -1.61 49.39
C LYS A 4 -28.98 -1.93 50.51
N PHE A 5 -27.73 -2.21 50.13
CA PHE A 5 -26.58 -2.01 51.01
C PHE A 5 -25.61 -1.00 50.40
N LEU A 6 -25.37 0.03 51.20
CA LEU A 6 -24.54 1.21 51.00
C LEU A 6 -23.54 1.17 52.16
N TYR A 7 -22.24 1.05 51.92
CA TYR A 7 -21.19 1.35 52.90
C TYR A 7 -19.88 1.52 52.10
N MET A 8 -18.93 2.40 52.41
CA MET A 8 -18.82 3.57 53.26
C MET A 8 -17.35 3.99 53.09
N ILE A 9 -17.13 5.26 52.78
CA ILE A 9 -15.81 5.87 52.76
C ILE A 9 -15.24 5.80 54.18
N MET A 10 -14.06 5.19 54.34
CA MET A 10 -13.29 5.29 55.58
C MET A 10 -11.99 6.03 55.29
N ILE A 11 -11.97 7.28 55.76
CA ILE A 11 -10.80 8.13 55.89
C ILE A 11 -9.95 7.55 57.03
N VAL A 12 -8.70 7.21 56.74
CA VAL A 12 -7.68 6.99 57.77
C VAL A 12 -6.61 8.04 57.59
N THR A 13 -6.63 9.01 58.50
CA THR A 13 -5.57 9.98 58.76
C THR A 13 -4.45 9.31 59.53
N GLY A 14 -3.25 9.27 58.95
CA GLY A 14 -2.02 8.92 59.63
C GLY A 14 -0.97 10.00 59.38
N LEU A 15 -0.85 10.94 60.32
CA LEU A 15 0.29 11.85 60.40
C LEU A 15 1.53 11.06 60.84
N VAL A 16 2.58 11.05 60.03
CA VAL A 16 3.95 10.90 60.51
C VAL A 16 4.77 12.05 59.93
N ILE A 17 5.26 12.89 60.84
CA ILE A 17 6.19 13.98 60.59
C ILE A 17 7.58 13.35 60.54
N GLY A 18 8.31 13.56 59.45
CA GLY A 18 9.72 13.22 59.29
C GLY A 18 10.39 14.19 58.32
N CYS A 19 11.35 14.96 58.81
CA CYS A 19 12.01 16.05 58.09
C CYS A 19 12.82 15.61 56.87
N ARG A 20 12.73 16.45 55.82
CA ARG A 20 13.73 16.86 54.81
C ARG A 20 14.89 15.89 54.51
N ASP A 21 14.96 15.49 53.25
CA ASP A 21 16.13 15.87 52.45
C ASP A 21 15.77 16.14 50.98
N ALA A 22 16.50 17.06 50.38
CA ALA A 22 16.22 17.65 49.08
C ALA A 22 16.62 16.73 47.92
N GLY A 23 15.66 16.40 47.05
CA GLY A 23 15.90 15.79 45.75
C GLY A 23 14.86 16.26 44.75
N LYS A 24 15.21 17.29 43.96
CA LYS A 24 14.42 17.71 42.80
C LYS A 24 14.37 16.56 41.79
N ASN A 25 13.21 15.93 41.65
CA ASN A 25 12.85 15.25 40.40
C ASN A 25 11.78 16.10 39.72
N GLU A 26 12.24 17.13 38.99
CA GLU A 26 11.47 17.71 37.91
C GLU A 26 11.24 16.60 36.88
N LYS A 27 10.00 16.12 36.78
CA LYS A 27 9.55 15.48 35.54
C LYS A 27 9.45 16.57 34.50
N THR A 28 10.55 16.80 33.78
CA THR A 28 10.53 17.43 32.47
C THR A 28 9.71 16.56 31.53
N THR A 29 8.45 16.93 31.33
CA THR A 29 7.72 16.62 30.10
C THR A 29 8.27 17.50 28.99
N ASP A 30 9.44 17.13 28.48
CA ASP A 30 9.88 17.38 27.11
C ASP A 30 9.93 15.97 26.49
N THR A 31 9.22 15.67 25.42
CA THR A 31 9.48 16.21 24.09
C THR A 31 8.23 16.23 23.24
N VAL A 32 7.93 17.39 22.64
CA VAL A 32 7.38 17.45 21.29
C VAL A 32 8.37 16.70 20.40
N GLU A 33 7.99 15.55 19.85
CA GLU A 33 8.80 14.86 18.84
C GLU A 33 9.01 15.82 17.67
N ALA A 34 10.24 16.33 17.53
CA ALA A 34 10.67 16.95 16.30
C ALA A 34 10.50 15.91 15.18
N GLU A 35 9.73 16.23 14.15
CA GLU A 35 9.53 15.38 12.98
C GLU A 35 10.91 14.90 12.48
N LYS A 36 11.17 13.61 12.63
CA LYS A 36 12.41 13.00 12.15
C LYS A 36 12.44 13.20 10.64
N LYS A 37 13.44 13.91 10.14
CA LYS A 37 13.66 14.14 8.71
C LYS A 37 13.61 12.80 7.96
N ALA A 38 12.83 12.74 6.89
CA ALA A 38 12.76 11.57 6.01
C ALA A 38 14.16 11.24 5.47
N ASN A 39 14.47 9.94 5.35
CA ASN A 39 15.75 9.48 4.84
C ASN A 39 15.91 9.84 3.35
N THR A 40 17.15 10.03 2.91
CA THR A 40 17.47 10.11 1.49
C THR A 40 17.52 8.72 0.86
N PHE A 41 17.40 8.66 -0.46
CA PHE A 41 17.54 7.41 -1.22
C PHE A 41 18.89 6.71 -0.96
N GLY A 42 19.98 7.48 -0.83
CA GLY A 42 21.31 6.96 -0.54
C GLY A 42 21.41 6.32 0.85
N GLU A 43 20.76 6.91 1.85
CA GLU A 43 20.67 6.35 3.20
C GLU A 43 19.91 5.02 3.20
N ASP A 44 18.78 4.95 2.50
CA ASP A 44 17.97 3.74 2.39
C ASP A 44 18.68 2.65 1.59
N MET A 45 19.35 3.02 0.50
CA MET A 45 20.20 2.11 -0.25
C MET A 45 21.29 1.50 0.66
N ASN A 46 21.95 2.31 1.48
CA ASN A 46 22.98 1.83 2.40
C ASN A 46 22.39 0.95 3.52
N PHE A 47 21.21 1.29 4.04
CA PHE A 47 20.50 0.48 5.02
C PHE A 47 20.14 -0.90 4.46
N LEU A 48 19.60 -0.94 3.24
CA LEU A 48 19.17 -2.18 2.56
C LEU A 48 20.35 -3.04 2.15
N LYS A 49 21.42 -2.47 1.59
CA LYS A 49 22.63 -3.23 1.19
C LYS A 49 23.27 -4.02 2.33
N LYS A 50 23.19 -3.52 3.56
CA LYS A 50 23.70 -4.21 4.75
C LYS A 50 22.89 -5.47 5.10
N ARG A 51 21.63 -5.54 4.66
CA ARG A 51 20.66 -6.61 5.00
C ARG A 51 20.35 -7.52 3.82
N ASP A 52 20.55 -7.02 2.60
CA ASP A 52 20.42 -7.74 1.36
C ASP A 52 21.55 -7.32 0.41
N SER A 53 22.59 -8.15 0.32
CA SER A 53 23.68 -7.96 -0.63
C SER A 53 23.26 -8.21 -2.07
N GLY A 54 22.06 -8.76 -2.30
CA GLY A 54 21.50 -9.10 -3.61
C GLY A 54 20.57 -8.04 -4.20
N ILE A 55 20.47 -6.84 -3.59
CA ILE A 55 19.65 -5.78 -4.18
C ILE A 55 20.13 -5.41 -5.57
N VAL A 56 19.19 -5.15 -6.47
CA VAL A 56 19.43 -4.68 -7.83
C VAL A 56 19.07 -3.20 -7.89
N ILE A 57 19.99 -2.39 -8.42
CA ILE A 57 19.77 -0.96 -8.64
C ILE A 57 19.52 -0.72 -10.12
N LEU A 58 18.30 -0.30 -10.45
CA LEU A 58 17.94 0.15 -11.78
C LEU A 58 18.15 1.67 -11.86
N ALA A 59 18.59 2.19 -13.00
CA ALA A 59 18.84 3.62 -13.19
C ALA A 59 18.57 4.10 -14.63
N THR A 60 18.20 5.35 -14.79
CA THR A 60 18.19 6.07 -16.07
C THR A 60 19.61 6.29 -16.59
N GLY A 61 19.73 6.56 -17.89
CA GLY A 61 21.03 6.80 -18.53
C GLY A 61 21.83 7.95 -17.90
N ASP A 62 21.15 8.95 -17.35
CA ASP A 62 21.75 10.09 -16.64
C ASP A 62 22.05 9.81 -15.15
N GLY A 63 21.59 8.67 -14.63
CA GLY A 63 21.79 8.23 -13.24
C GLY A 63 21.01 9.01 -12.19
N LYS A 64 20.15 9.97 -12.58
CA LYS A 64 19.36 10.74 -11.61
C LYS A 64 18.19 9.94 -11.07
N SER A 65 17.53 9.18 -11.93
CA SER A 65 16.38 8.39 -11.52
C SER A 65 16.84 6.96 -11.25
N GLN A 66 16.52 6.44 -10.07
CA GLN A 66 16.97 5.13 -9.63
C GLN A 66 15.88 4.38 -8.87
N VAL A 67 15.92 3.05 -8.90
CA VAL A 67 14.96 2.15 -8.24
C VAL A 67 15.72 1.03 -7.55
N ILE A 68 15.37 0.72 -6.30
CA ILE A 68 15.92 -0.39 -5.54
C ILE A 68 14.97 -1.59 -5.59
N VAL A 69 15.44 -2.69 -6.17
CA VAL A 69 14.71 -3.95 -6.27
C VAL A 69 15.38 -4.99 -5.38
N SER A 70 14.60 -5.79 -4.66
CA SER A 70 15.13 -6.88 -3.83
C SER A 70 14.50 -8.23 -4.16
N PRO A 71 15.26 -9.16 -4.76
CA PRO A 71 14.84 -10.55 -4.88
C PRO A 71 14.63 -11.22 -3.53
N LYS A 72 15.43 -10.87 -2.51
CA LYS A 72 15.36 -11.45 -1.16
C LYS A 72 14.02 -11.16 -0.47
N TYR A 73 13.52 -9.94 -0.61
CA TYR A 73 12.27 -9.51 0.01
C TYR A 73 11.16 -9.51 -1.04
N GLN A 74 10.64 -10.69 -1.41
CA GLN A 74 9.46 -10.85 -2.29
C GLN A 74 9.63 -10.33 -3.75
N GLY A 75 10.85 -10.04 -4.20
CA GLY A 75 11.02 -9.41 -5.51
C GLY A 75 10.37 -8.02 -5.59
N LYS A 76 10.28 -7.30 -4.47
CA LYS A 76 9.62 -5.99 -4.41
C LYS A 76 10.51 -4.86 -4.92
N VAL A 77 9.86 -3.75 -5.28
CA VAL A 77 10.51 -2.44 -5.32
C VAL A 77 10.46 -1.88 -3.90
N PHE A 78 11.62 -1.57 -3.32
CA PHE A 78 11.67 -0.95 -2.00
C PHE A 78 11.36 0.53 -2.07
N THR A 79 12.06 1.25 -2.96
CA THR A 79 11.95 2.69 -3.12
C THR A 79 12.61 3.14 -4.42
N SER A 80 12.27 4.35 -4.86
CA SER A 80 12.79 5.03 -6.03
C SER A 80 13.19 6.47 -5.68
N THR A 81 13.93 7.11 -6.59
CA THR A 81 14.35 8.52 -6.50
C THR A 81 14.35 9.14 -7.88
N SER A 82 14.13 10.44 -7.96
CA SER A 82 14.25 11.26 -9.18
C SER A 82 15.47 12.19 -9.16
N ASN A 83 16.32 12.10 -8.13
CA ASN A 83 17.42 13.04 -7.91
C ASN A 83 18.68 12.38 -7.30
N GLY A 84 18.91 11.11 -7.60
CA GLY A 84 20.06 10.34 -7.16
C GLY A 84 20.09 10.10 -5.65
N LEU A 85 21.29 9.88 -5.12
CA LEU A 85 21.50 9.46 -3.73
C LEU A 85 21.03 10.48 -2.69
N GLU A 86 21.12 11.77 -3.01
CA GLU A 86 20.65 12.86 -2.13
C GLU A 86 19.16 13.18 -2.33
N GLY A 87 18.49 12.49 -3.25
CA GLY A 87 17.07 12.65 -3.52
C GLY A 87 16.18 11.99 -2.47
N ASN A 88 14.88 12.27 -2.58
CA ASN A 88 13.86 11.63 -1.78
C ASN A 88 13.85 10.12 -2.01
N SER A 89 13.51 9.38 -0.95
CA SER A 89 13.09 7.99 -1.01
C SER A 89 11.56 7.97 -0.98
N TYR A 90 10.93 7.54 -2.08
CA TYR A 90 9.47 7.63 -2.23
C TYR A 90 8.71 6.46 -1.58
N GLY A 91 9.32 5.27 -1.55
CA GLY A 91 8.76 4.09 -0.91
C GLY A 91 8.84 4.14 0.61
N TRP A 92 7.83 3.60 1.28
CA TRP A 92 7.87 3.40 2.72
C TRP A 92 8.68 2.15 3.09
N ILE A 93 9.61 2.29 4.03
CA ILE A 93 10.45 1.21 4.55
C ILE A 93 10.24 1.09 6.06
N ASN A 94 9.89 -0.11 6.53
CA ASN A 94 9.80 -0.38 7.96
C ASN A 94 11.15 -0.82 8.52
N TYR A 95 12.01 0.13 8.90
CA TYR A 95 13.34 -0.17 9.42
C TYR A 95 13.32 -1.16 10.59
N THR A 96 12.32 -1.08 11.46
CA THR A 96 12.22 -1.93 12.65
C THR A 96 11.90 -3.38 12.32
N ALA A 97 11.25 -3.66 11.17
CA ALA A 97 10.90 -5.02 10.78
C ALA A 97 12.13 -5.87 10.45
N PHE A 98 13.23 -5.26 9.99
CA PHE A 98 14.42 -5.99 9.56
C PHE A 98 15.25 -6.59 10.69
N ASP A 99 15.12 -6.04 11.91
CA ASP A 99 15.91 -6.47 13.07
C ASP A 99 15.08 -7.33 14.03
N LYS A 100 13.81 -7.58 13.70
CA LYS A 100 12.91 -8.45 14.47
C LYS A 100 13.08 -9.91 14.06
N VAL A 101 12.78 -10.79 15.00
CA VAL A 101 12.51 -12.20 14.67
C VAL A 101 11.28 -12.24 13.75
N PRO A 102 11.31 -13.00 12.65
CA PRO A 102 10.17 -13.07 11.76
C PRO A 102 8.88 -13.45 12.49
N ASP A 103 7.83 -12.67 12.26
CA ASP A 103 6.49 -12.91 12.79
C ASP A 103 5.80 -13.98 11.94
N LEU A 104 4.98 -14.83 12.58
CA LEU A 104 4.22 -15.87 11.88
C LEU A 104 3.01 -15.30 11.13
N HIS A 105 2.51 -14.12 11.50
CA HIS A 105 1.37 -13.48 10.85
C HIS A 105 1.81 -12.74 9.57
N MET A 106 2.74 -11.80 9.67
CA MET A 106 3.26 -11.03 8.53
C MET A 106 4.54 -10.27 8.90
N ASN A 107 5.44 -10.14 7.94
CA ASN A 107 6.69 -9.39 8.09
C ASN A 107 6.66 -8.13 7.22
N ALA A 108 6.08 -7.06 7.77
CA ALA A 108 5.84 -5.80 7.06
C ALA A 108 7.11 -4.96 6.83
N PHE A 109 8.03 -5.41 5.96
CA PHE A 109 9.26 -4.69 5.59
C PHE A 109 9.02 -3.37 4.83
N GLY A 110 7.81 -3.14 4.35
CA GLY A 110 7.46 -2.04 3.44
C GLY A 110 7.66 -2.41 1.96
N GLY A 111 7.75 -1.38 1.13
CA GLY A 111 8.01 -1.46 -0.31
C GLY A 111 7.07 -0.60 -1.15
N GLU A 112 7.66 0.25 -2.00
CA GLU A 112 6.97 1.11 -2.95
C GLU A 112 6.10 0.36 -3.97
N ASP A 113 6.42 -0.90 -4.30
CA ASP A 113 5.52 -1.81 -5.03
C ASP A 113 5.82 -3.26 -4.61
N ARG A 114 4.87 -3.89 -3.92
CA ARG A 114 4.91 -5.30 -3.49
C ARG A 114 3.76 -6.10 -4.12
N LEU A 115 4.00 -7.37 -4.43
CA LEU A 115 3.01 -8.25 -5.06
C LEU A 115 2.41 -9.26 -4.09
N TRP A 116 1.15 -9.09 -3.75
CA TRP A 116 0.33 -10.05 -3.02
C TRP A 116 -0.46 -10.95 -3.96
N LEU A 117 -0.93 -12.07 -3.42
CA LEU A 117 -1.92 -12.92 -4.06
C LEU A 117 -3.20 -12.90 -3.25
N GLY A 118 -4.35 -12.88 -3.93
CA GLY A 118 -5.66 -13.02 -3.32
C GLY A 118 -6.32 -14.36 -3.65
N PRO A 119 -7.46 -14.70 -3.01
CA PRO A 119 -8.14 -13.82 -2.06
C PRO A 119 -7.57 -13.90 -0.64
N GLU A 120 -7.64 -12.80 0.10
CA GLU A 120 -7.20 -12.73 1.49
C GLU A 120 -8.20 -13.43 2.42
N GLY A 121 -9.49 -13.15 2.24
CA GLY A 121 -10.60 -13.85 2.90
C GLY A 121 -11.43 -14.70 1.93
N GLY A 122 -12.67 -15.02 2.32
CA GLY A 122 -13.59 -15.78 1.46
C GLY A 122 -13.36 -17.30 1.44
N ALA A 123 -14.27 -18.00 0.75
CA ALA A 123 -14.29 -19.47 0.68
C ALA A 123 -13.03 -20.10 0.05
N PHE A 124 -12.21 -19.30 -0.65
CA PHE A 124 -11.00 -19.73 -1.33
C PHE A 124 -9.75 -18.99 -0.85
N SER A 125 -9.78 -18.42 0.36
CA SER A 125 -8.65 -17.67 0.94
C SER A 125 -7.33 -18.42 0.85
N LEU A 126 -6.23 -17.69 0.61
CA LEU A 126 -4.86 -18.19 0.68
C LEU A 126 -4.19 -18.00 2.05
N PHE A 127 -4.86 -17.33 2.99
CA PHE A 127 -4.28 -16.83 4.25
C PHE A 127 -4.83 -17.53 5.50
N PHE A 128 -5.91 -18.31 5.32
CA PHE A 128 -6.57 -19.05 6.40
C PHE A 128 -6.52 -20.55 6.13
N LYS A 129 -6.21 -21.33 7.17
CA LYS A 129 -6.34 -22.80 7.12
C LYS A 129 -7.82 -23.20 7.01
N PRO A 130 -8.14 -24.33 6.34
CA PRO A 130 -9.52 -24.80 6.20
C PRO A 130 -10.27 -24.89 7.54
N GLY A 131 -11.49 -24.34 7.55
CA GLY A 131 -12.40 -24.39 8.70
C GLY A 131 -12.03 -23.47 9.87
N LYS A 132 -10.96 -22.66 9.77
CA LYS A 132 -10.60 -21.67 10.79
C LYS A 132 -11.45 -20.41 10.68
N GLU A 133 -11.79 -19.85 11.83
CA GLU A 133 -12.48 -18.56 11.88
C GLU A 133 -11.57 -17.47 11.30
N MET A 134 -12.15 -16.60 10.45
CA MET A 134 -11.42 -15.51 9.80
C MET A 134 -11.23 -14.32 10.75
N VAL A 135 -10.34 -14.52 11.72
CA VAL A 135 -9.90 -13.55 12.73
C VAL A 135 -8.38 -13.45 12.70
N PHE A 136 -7.82 -12.37 13.25
CA PHE A 136 -6.39 -12.06 13.18
C PHE A 136 -5.50 -13.22 13.65
N ASP A 137 -5.85 -13.88 14.76
CA ASP A 137 -5.12 -15.02 15.32
C ASP A 137 -4.94 -16.21 14.36
N ASN A 138 -5.82 -16.36 13.36
CA ASN A 138 -5.74 -17.43 12.36
C ASN A 138 -5.24 -16.95 11.00
N TRP A 139 -5.02 -15.65 10.83
CA TRP A 139 -4.57 -15.05 9.57
C TRP A 139 -3.06 -15.13 9.46
N HIS A 140 -2.55 -15.68 8.36
CA HIS A 140 -1.11 -15.76 8.11
C HIS A 140 -0.81 -15.45 6.66
N THR A 141 0.20 -14.61 6.44
CA THR A 141 0.72 -14.34 5.10
C THR A 141 1.60 -15.50 4.66
N PRO A 142 1.33 -16.15 3.52
CA PRO A 142 2.20 -17.19 3.00
C PRO A 142 3.64 -16.71 2.79
N SER A 143 4.59 -17.47 3.32
CA SER A 143 6.03 -17.13 3.33
C SER A 143 6.59 -16.82 1.95
N ALA A 144 6.06 -17.46 0.90
CA ALA A 144 6.47 -17.28 -0.49
C ALA A 144 6.33 -15.84 -1.03
N PHE A 145 5.41 -15.05 -0.45
CA PHE A 145 5.26 -13.62 -0.73
C PHE A 145 5.30 -12.75 0.54
N ASP A 146 6.04 -13.20 1.56
CA ASP A 146 6.32 -12.45 2.78
C ASP A 146 7.84 -12.42 3.08
N THR A 147 8.41 -13.59 3.38
CA THR A 147 9.79 -13.71 3.89
C THR A 147 10.76 -14.42 2.96
N GLU A 148 10.27 -15.21 2.01
CA GLU A 148 11.13 -16.02 1.15
C GLU A 148 11.71 -15.22 -0.02
N SER A 149 12.97 -15.50 -0.33
CA SER A 149 13.62 -15.00 -1.53
C SER A 149 12.97 -15.54 -2.80
N TRP A 150 12.96 -14.70 -3.83
CA TRP A 150 12.63 -15.02 -5.21
C TRP A 150 13.91 -15.23 -6.01
N ASN A 151 13.81 -16.04 -7.06
CA ASN A 151 14.93 -16.34 -7.93
C ASN A 151 15.14 -15.16 -8.89
N LEU A 152 16.29 -14.50 -8.80
CA LEU A 152 16.70 -13.52 -9.82
C LEU A 152 17.12 -14.27 -11.09
N ILE A 153 16.35 -14.12 -12.16
CA ILE A 153 16.60 -14.78 -13.45
C ILE A 153 17.60 -13.98 -14.27
N SER A 154 17.41 -12.66 -14.34
CA SER A 154 18.33 -11.75 -15.02
C SER A 154 18.21 -10.33 -14.48
N SER A 155 19.26 -9.53 -14.63
CA SER A 155 19.21 -8.10 -14.38
C SER A 155 20.13 -7.32 -15.32
N THR A 156 19.75 -6.08 -15.56
CA THR A 156 20.54 -5.06 -16.25
C THR A 156 20.47 -3.77 -15.43
N LYS A 157 21.08 -2.69 -15.92
CA LYS A 157 20.88 -1.35 -15.33
C LYS A 157 19.44 -0.84 -15.45
N LYS A 158 18.61 -1.47 -16.29
CA LYS A 158 17.25 -1.01 -16.62
C LYS A 158 16.14 -1.93 -16.17
N GLN A 159 16.43 -3.22 -16.04
CA GLN A 159 15.44 -4.23 -15.76
C GLN A 159 15.92 -5.27 -14.76
N ALA A 160 15.03 -5.80 -13.95
CA ALA A 160 15.22 -7.01 -13.17
C ALA A 160 14.07 -8.00 -13.47
N GLN A 161 14.40 -9.26 -13.70
CA GLN A 161 13.44 -10.34 -13.92
C GLN A 161 13.58 -11.38 -12.83
N MET A 162 12.48 -11.70 -12.16
CA MET A 162 12.44 -12.64 -11.05
C MET A 162 11.34 -13.66 -11.22
N GLU A 163 11.52 -14.83 -10.62
CA GLU A 163 10.55 -15.92 -10.63
C GLU A 163 10.41 -16.56 -9.26
N LYS A 164 9.20 -17.02 -8.94
CA LYS A 164 8.91 -17.78 -7.74
C LYS A 164 7.85 -18.84 -8.02
N SER A 165 8.20 -20.10 -7.75
CA SER A 165 7.22 -21.20 -7.67
C SER A 165 6.73 -21.33 -6.24
N MET A 166 5.45 -21.60 -6.08
CA MET A 166 4.74 -21.57 -4.81
C MET A 166 3.69 -22.68 -4.76
N SER A 167 3.43 -23.21 -3.57
CA SER A 167 2.40 -24.23 -3.33
C SER A 167 1.58 -23.81 -2.11
N PHE A 168 0.28 -23.56 -2.29
CA PHE A 168 -0.61 -23.09 -1.22
C PHE A 168 -1.84 -23.98 -1.08
N GLN A 169 -2.24 -24.27 0.15
CA GLN A 169 -3.56 -24.82 0.41
C GLN A 169 -4.54 -23.66 0.59
N ASN A 170 -5.57 -23.59 -0.24
CA ASN A 170 -6.64 -22.61 -0.04
C ASN A 170 -7.61 -23.04 1.06
N TYR A 171 -8.50 -22.15 1.48
CA TYR A 171 -9.46 -22.41 2.55
C TYR A 171 -10.43 -23.57 2.26
N ALA A 172 -10.67 -23.88 0.98
CA ALA A 172 -11.45 -25.04 0.55
C ALA A 172 -10.67 -26.37 0.63
N GLY A 173 -9.39 -26.33 1.00
CA GLY A 173 -8.52 -27.50 1.19
C GLY A 173 -7.76 -27.95 -0.05
N LEU A 174 -7.83 -27.20 -1.15
CA LEU A 174 -7.19 -27.53 -2.43
C LEU A 174 -5.76 -27.01 -2.45
N GLN A 175 -4.82 -27.83 -2.91
CA GLN A 175 -3.44 -27.44 -3.13
C GLN A 175 -3.29 -26.80 -4.51
N LEU A 176 -2.92 -25.52 -4.54
CA LEU A 176 -2.66 -24.74 -5.74
C LEU A 176 -1.15 -24.68 -5.99
N GLU A 177 -0.72 -25.11 -7.16
CA GLU A 177 0.66 -24.94 -7.63
C GLU A 177 0.72 -23.72 -8.55
N ILE A 178 1.51 -22.73 -8.14
CA ILE A 178 1.57 -21.41 -8.76
C ILE A 178 3.01 -21.13 -9.19
N ASN A 179 3.17 -20.51 -10.35
CA ASN A 179 4.42 -19.86 -10.73
C ASN A 179 4.14 -18.38 -11.02
N ILE A 180 4.94 -17.51 -10.41
CA ILE A 180 4.91 -16.07 -10.65
C ILE A 180 6.20 -15.65 -11.33
N LYS A 181 6.06 -14.84 -12.39
CA LYS A 181 7.17 -14.07 -12.96
C LYS A 181 6.90 -12.59 -12.77
N ARG A 182 7.93 -11.86 -12.34
CA ARG A 182 7.86 -10.41 -12.12
C ARG A 182 9.01 -9.73 -12.82
N ASN A 183 8.68 -8.87 -13.77
CA ASN A 183 9.64 -8.04 -14.49
C ASN A 183 9.48 -6.59 -14.06
N ILE A 184 10.57 -5.99 -13.59
CA ILE A 184 10.60 -4.60 -13.12
C ILE A 184 11.50 -3.82 -14.05
N GLU A 185 11.03 -2.68 -14.55
CA GLU A 185 11.75 -1.85 -15.51
C GLU A 185 11.64 -0.37 -15.14
N ILE A 186 12.78 0.33 -15.05
CA ILE A 186 12.82 1.78 -14.87
C ILE A 186 12.73 2.49 -16.24
N LEU A 187 11.93 3.54 -16.29
CA LEU A 187 11.61 4.29 -17.51
C LEU A 187 12.52 5.52 -17.67
N GLU A 188 12.93 5.79 -18.90
CA GLU A 188 13.48 7.10 -19.28
C GLU A 188 12.37 8.17 -19.33
N THR A 189 12.77 9.44 -19.23
CA THR A 189 11.84 10.58 -19.30
C THR A 189 10.93 10.53 -20.53
N SER A 190 11.47 10.21 -21.70
CA SER A 190 10.69 10.13 -22.95
C SER A 190 9.67 8.99 -22.94
N GLU A 191 9.95 7.91 -22.19
CA GLU A 191 9.02 6.79 -22.02
C GLU A 191 7.89 7.16 -21.06
N ILE A 192 8.20 7.89 -19.97
CA ILE A 192 7.20 8.47 -19.05
C ILE A 192 6.27 9.43 -19.81
N GLU A 193 6.83 10.38 -20.56
CA GLU A 193 6.06 11.34 -21.37
C GLU A 193 5.11 10.64 -22.36
N LYS A 194 5.61 9.60 -23.04
CA LYS A 194 4.83 8.81 -23.98
C LYS A 194 3.70 8.03 -23.29
N LEU A 195 3.99 7.35 -22.19
CA LEU A 195 3.01 6.53 -21.46
C LEU A 195 1.88 7.39 -20.88
N LEU A 196 2.24 8.55 -20.33
CA LEU A 196 1.28 9.46 -19.69
C LEU A 196 0.67 10.49 -20.66
N SER A 197 1.16 10.56 -21.89
CA SER A 197 0.78 11.58 -22.89
C SER A 197 0.92 13.01 -22.33
N ILE A 198 2.06 13.28 -21.70
CA ILE A 198 2.45 14.57 -21.13
C ILE A 198 3.78 15.06 -21.72
N SER A 199 4.16 16.30 -21.40
CA SER A 199 5.50 16.82 -21.66
C SER A 199 6.07 17.40 -20.37
N LEU A 200 7.25 16.94 -19.98
CA LEU A 200 7.92 17.34 -18.75
C LEU A 200 8.83 18.54 -19.03
N GLY A 201 8.53 19.65 -18.37
CA GLY A 201 9.42 20.82 -18.40
C GLY A 201 10.72 20.57 -17.63
N SER A 202 11.74 21.38 -17.87
CA SER A 202 13.04 21.29 -17.19
C SER A 202 12.99 21.51 -15.67
N GLN A 203 11.87 22.06 -15.16
CA GLN A 203 11.63 22.29 -13.73
C GLN A 203 11.08 21.05 -13.00
N VAL A 204 10.65 20.01 -13.73
CA VAL A 204 10.10 18.79 -13.14
C VAL A 204 11.14 17.69 -13.14
N LYS A 205 11.45 17.18 -11.96
CA LYS A 205 12.20 15.92 -11.81
C LYS A 205 11.20 14.77 -11.76
N SER A 206 11.54 13.66 -12.40
CA SER A 206 10.65 12.50 -12.44
C SER A 206 11.41 11.19 -12.27
N VAL A 207 10.72 10.20 -11.72
CA VAL A 207 11.10 8.79 -11.80
C VAL A 207 9.85 8.00 -12.10
N GLY A 208 9.99 6.97 -12.93
CA GLY A 208 8.90 6.06 -13.25
C GLY A 208 9.44 4.65 -13.42
N PHE A 209 8.67 3.67 -12.95
CA PHE A 209 8.94 2.27 -13.20
C PHE A 209 7.65 1.52 -13.48
N LYS A 210 7.76 0.39 -14.16
CA LYS A 210 6.66 -0.53 -14.39
C LYS A 210 7.00 -1.91 -13.85
N THR A 211 5.99 -2.60 -13.34
CA THR A 211 6.05 -4.02 -13.00
C THR A 211 5.06 -4.80 -13.84
N ILE A 212 5.57 -5.87 -14.46
CA ILE A 212 4.80 -6.80 -15.28
C ILE A 212 4.76 -8.12 -14.52
N ASN A 213 3.58 -8.47 -14.03
CA ASN A 213 3.37 -9.63 -13.18
C ASN A 213 2.61 -10.68 -13.97
N ILE A 214 3.15 -11.90 -14.02
CA ILE A 214 2.56 -13.02 -14.75
C ILE A 214 2.27 -14.12 -13.74
N LEU A 215 1.01 -14.52 -13.66
CA LEU A 215 0.52 -15.59 -12.80
C LEU A 215 0.16 -16.80 -13.65
N LYS A 216 0.80 -17.92 -13.37
CA LYS A 216 0.61 -19.20 -14.07
C LYS A 216 -0.02 -20.25 -13.18
N ASN A 217 -0.97 -21.00 -13.74
CA ASN A 217 -1.39 -22.27 -13.18
C ASN A 217 -0.34 -23.35 -13.47
N ALA A 218 0.49 -23.65 -12.48
CA ALA A 218 1.54 -24.67 -12.57
C ALA A 218 1.05 -26.06 -12.09
N GLY A 219 -0.24 -26.19 -11.75
CA GLY A 219 -0.85 -27.40 -11.25
C GLY A 219 -1.36 -28.33 -12.33
N SER A 220 -2.19 -29.28 -11.92
CA SER A 220 -2.74 -30.36 -12.76
C SER A 220 -4.25 -30.26 -12.99
N PHE A 221 -4.92 -29.25 -12.44
CA PHE A 221 -6.36 -29.02 -12.60
C PHE A 221 -6.67 -27.54 -12.86
N ALA A 222 -7.85 -27.28 -13.43
CA ALA A 222 -8.29 -25.93 -13.73
C ALA A 222 -8.70 -25.15 -12.47
N TRP A 223 -8.33 -23.88 -12.42
CA TRP A 223 -8.83 -22.91 -11.45
C TRP A 223 -10.19 -22.40 -11.94
N ASP A 224 -11.24 -22.73 -11.20
CA ASP A 224 -12.62 -22.42 -11.54
C ASP A 224 -13.41 -22.00 -10.29
N LYS A 225 -14.73 -21.81 -10.44
CA LYS A 225 -15.59 -21.42 -9.32
C LYS A 225 -15.75 -22.48 -8.22
N LYS A 226 -15.32 -23.71 -8.45
CA LYS A 226 -15.37 -24.82 -7.50
C LYS A 226 -14.03 -25.03 -6.81
N THR A 227 -12.92 -24.87 -7.53
CA THR A 227 -11.57 -25.08 -7.02
C THR A 227 -10.97 -23.82 -6.40
N GLY A 228 -11.48 -22.65 -6.78
CA GLY A 228 -10.93 -21.35 -6.42
C GLY A 228 -9.92 -20.89 -7.46
N ALA A 229 -9.87 -19.57 -7.67
CA ALA A 229 -8.95 -18.94 -8.59
C ALA A 229 -8.23 -17.79 -7.87
N PRO A 230 -6.89 -17.78 -7.81
CA PRO A 230 -6.15 -16.69 -7.21
C PRO A 230 -6.20 -15.43 -8.08
N CYS A 231 -5.87 -14.27 -7.51
CA CYS A 231 -5.62 -13.04 -8.25
C CYS A 231 -4.28 -12.42 -7.83
N MET A 232 -3.73 -11.54 -8.66
CA MET A 232 -2.57 -10.70 -8.30
C MET A 232 -3.06 -9.40 -7.68
N TRP A 233 -2.32 -8.90 -6.70
CA TRP A 233 -2.62 -7.64 -6.02
C TRP A 233 -1.32 -6.88 -5.82
N ASN A 234 -1.15 -5.76 -6.52
CA ASN A 234 -0.04 -4.84 -6.31
C ASN A 234 -0.42 -3.83 -5.23
N LEU A 235 0.45 -3.66 -4.24
CA LEU A 235 0.25 -2.73 -3.13
C LEU A 235 1.44 -1.78 -3.09
N ASP A 236 1.20 -0.50 -3.37
CA ASP A 236 2.26 0.49 -3.37
C ASP A 236 2.29 1.20 -2.02
N MET A 237 3.34 1.01 -1.22
CA MET A 237 3.43 1.65 0.10
C MET A 237 4.27 2.92 0.02
N PHE A 238 3.64 4.07 0.24
CA PHE A 238 4.27 5.39 0.18
C PHE A 238 4.33 6.05 1.56
N THR A 239 5.31 6.93 1.74
CA THR A 239 5.44 7.72 2.98
C THR A 239 4.51 8.95 2.94
N PRO A 240 3.55 9.09 3.86
CA PRO A 240 2.63 10.23 3.90
C PRO A 240 3.29 11.48 4.47
N THR A 241 2.68 12.62 4.17
CA THR A 241 2.89 13.91 4.82
C THR A 241 1.57 14.42 5.40
N ALA A 242 1.61 15.55 6.12
CA ALA A 242 0.39 16.11 6.72
C ALA A 242 -0.64 16.56 5.68
N GLU A 243 -0.18 16.88 4.47
CA GLU A 243 -0.99 17.36 3.34
C GLU A 243 -1.19 16.33 2.22
N THR A 244 -0.89 15.04 2.47
CA THR A 244 -1.13 13.98 1.47
C THR A 244 -2.63 13.72 1.25
N VAL A 245 -3.03 13.80 -0.02
CA VAL A 245 -4.37 13.42 -0.50
C VAL A 245 -4.24 12.42 -1.64
N ILE A 246 -4.88 11.26 -1.51
CA ILE A 246 -5.09 10.29 -2.60
C ILE A 246 -6.24 10.79 -3.48
N ILE A 247 -6.07 10.67 -4.79
CA ILE A 247 -6.94 11.20 -5.84
C ILE A 247 -7.28 10.05 -6.79
N ILE A 248 -8.57 9.72 -6.90
CA ILE A 248 -9.04 8.53 -7.63
C ILE A 248 -10.15 8.94 -8.59
N PRO A 249 -9.83 9.18 -9.87
CA PRO A 249 -10.84 9.37 -10.90
C PRO A 249 -11.66 8.09 -11.10
N PHE A 250 -12.96 8.22 -11.32
CA PHE A 250 -13.84 7.09 -11.58
C PHE A 250 -14.83 7.35 -12.72
N GLU A 251 -15.49 6.29 -13.19
CA GLU A 251 -16.57 6.33 -14.18
C GLU A 251 -17.86 6.78 -13.51
N GLU A 252 -18.17 8.07 -13.61
CA GLU A 252 -19.32 8.71 -12.97
C GLU A 252 -20.67 8.12 -13.42
N ASN A 253 -20.76 7.77 -14.70
CA ASN A 253 -22.01 7.32 -15.33
C ASN A 253 -22.24 5.80 -15.27
N ALA A 254 -21.33 5.02 -14.67
CA ALA A 254 -21.58 3.59 -14.45
C ALA A 254 -22.69 3.39 -13.39
N GLU A 255 -23.21 2.17 -13.26
CA GLU A 255 -24.18 1.83 -12.20
C GLU A 255 -23.49 1.32 -10.93
N GLY A 256 -24.26 1.19 -9.84
CA GLY A 256 -23.78 0.65 -8.56
C GLY A 256 -23.05 1.66 -7.67
N LYS A 257 -22.56 1.21 -6.52
CA LYS A 257 -21.80 2.04 -5.58
C LYS A 257 -20.50 2.56 -6.22
N VAL A 258 -20.09 3.77 -5.86
CA VAL A 258 -18.82 4.34 -6.33
C VAL A 258 -17.62 3.63 -5.68
N ALA A 259 -17.69 3.42 -4.37
CA ALA A 259 -16.62 2.79 -3.60
C ALA A 259 -17.19 1.95 -2.44
N THR A 260 -16.45 0.93 -2.03
CA THR A 260 -16.52 0.33 -0.69
C THR A 260 -15.68 1.20 0.25
N THR A 261 -16.21 1.63 1.41
CA THR A 261 -15.54 2.59 2.32
C THR A 261 -15.50 2.13 3.78
N ASP A 262 -15.90 0.89 4.05
CA ASP A 262 -16.18 0.37 5.39
C ASP A 262 -15.35 -0.87 5.79
N TYR A 263 -14.27 -1.17 5.06
CA TYR A 263 -13.40 -2.33 5.32
C TYR A 263 -12.90 -2.44 6.78
N PHE A 264 -12.66 -1.31 7.45
CA PHE A 264 -12.24 -1.23 8.86
C PHE A 264 -13.21 -0.39 9.70
N GLY A 265 -14.48 -0.32 9.27
CA GLY A 265 -15.43 0.72 9.65
C GLY A 265 -15.44 1.87 8.64
N GLU A 266 -16.55 2.61 8.62
CA GLU A 266 -16.78 3.69 7.65
C GLU A 266 -15.71 4.79 7.77
N ILE A 267 -15.13 5.18 6.63
CA ILE A 267 -14.20 6.31 6.59
C ILE A 267 -14.93 7.60 6.98
N PRO A 268 -14.42 8.38 7.96
CA PRO A 268 -15.05 9.64 8.38
C PRO A 268 -15.25 10.63 7.23
N SER A 269 -16.37 11.35 7.22
CA SER A 269 -16.76 12.25 6.11
C SER A 269 -15.87 13.49 5.96
N ASP A 270 -15.01 13.79 6.94
CA ASP A 270 -13.96 14.81 6.88
C ASP A 270 -12.63 14.26 6.35
N ARG A 271 -12.58 12.97 6.00
CA ARG A 271 -11.42 12.26 5.43
C ARG A 271 -11.64 11.81 3.99
N ILE A 272 -12.88 11.71 3.54
CA ILE A 272 -13.25 11.30 2.18
C ILE A 272 -14.21 12.29 1.55
N LYS A 273 -13.98 12.64 0.28
CA LYS A 273 -14.85 13.51 -0.52
C LYS A 273 -15.01 12.93 -1.92
N ILE A 274 -16.18 13.11 -2.51
CA ILE A 274 -16.45 12.79 -3.92
C ILE A 274 -16.94 14.07 -4.57
N ASP A 275 -16.32 14.45 -5.67
CA ASP A 275 -16.61 15.70 -6.39
C ASP A 275 -16.23 15.53 -7.87
N GLU A 276 -17.12 15.91 -8.79
CA GLU A 276 -16.90 15.92 -10.25
C GLU A 276 -16.24 14.64 -10.81
N GLY A 277 -16.76 13.45 -10.44
CA GLY A 277 -16.23 12.17 -10.93
C GLY A 277 -14.86 11.77 -10.36
N VAL A 278 -14.44 12.39 -9.26
CA VAL A 278 -13.19 12.09 -8.55
C VAL A 278 -13.43 11.88 -7.06
N LEU A 279 -12.81 10.83 -6.51
CA LEU A 279 -12.78 10.55 -5.08
C LEU A 279 -11.45 11.05 -4.50
N PHE A 280 -11.54 11.81 -3.41
CA PHE A 280 -10.40 12.31 -2.65
C PHE A 280 -10.38 11.64 -1.28
N PHE A 281 -9.24 11.10 -0.89
CA PHE A 281 -9.05 10.45 0.41
C PHE A 281 -7.82 11.03 1.10
N LYS A 282 -8.02 11.65 2.27
CA LYS A 282 -6.94 12.20 3.08
C LYS A 282 -6.09 11.05 3.63
N ALA A 283 -4.79 11.08 3.35
CA ALA A 283 -3.87 9.97 3.61
C ALA A 283 -2.62 10.44 4.37
N ASP A 284 -2.84 11.11 5.50
CA ASP A 284 -1.80 11.72 6.35
C ASP A 284 -1.22 10.79 7.43
N GLY A 285 -1.56 9.51 7.42
CA GLY A 285 -1.14 8.55 8.44
C GLY A 285 -1.79 8.70 9.83
N LYS A 286 -2.83 9.55 9.99
CA LYS A 286 -3.44 9.85 11.30
C LYS A 286 -4.78 9.19 11.57
N SER A 287 -5.35 8.49 10.60
CA SER A 287 -6.64 7.80 10.74
C SER A 287 -6.67 6.55 9.88
N ARG A 288 -6.88 5.38 10.49
CA ARG A 288 -7.01 4.16 9.70
C ARG A 288 -8.25 4.23 8.81
N GLY A 289 -8.10 3.86 7.55
CA GLY A 289 -9.20 3.81 6.60
C GLY A 289 -8.80 3.09 5.32
N LYS A 290 -9.70 2.27 4.78
CA LYS A 290 -9.51 1.56 3.51
C LYS A 290 -10.74 1.70 2.65
N LEU A 291 -10.52 1.95 1.37
CA LEU A 291 -11.57 1.96 0.36
C LEU A 291 -11.22 1.04 -0.81
N GLY A 292 -12.23 0.70 -1.60
CA GLY A 292 -12.10 -0.06 -2.84
C GLY A 292 -13.02 0.49 -3.92
N ILE A 293 -12.55 0.50 -5.15
CA ILE A 293 -13.32 0.91 -6.33
C ILE A 293 -13.68 -0.33 -7.16
N PRO A 294 -14.96 -0.58 -7.45
CA PRO A 294 -15.38 -1.70 -8.26
C PRO A 294 -14.82 -1.62 -9.69
N PRO A 295 -14.63 -2.77 -10.38
CA PRO A 295 -14.11 -2.79 -11.75
C PRO A 295 -14.90 -1.92 -12.72
N THR A 296 -16.23 -1.89 -12.61
CA THR A 296 -17.07 -1.06 -13.49
C THR A 296 -16.84 0.44 -13.31
N ARG A 297 -16.46 0.87 -12.10
CA ARG A 297 -16.24 2.27 -11.72
C ARG A 297 -14.79 2.73 -11.89
N VAL A 298 -13.81 1.87 -11.69
CA VAL A 298 -12.40 2.28 -11.60
C VAL A 298 -11.85 2.78 -12.94
N LYS A 299 -11.18 3.92 -13.01
CA LYS A 299 -10.35 4.25 -14.18
C LYS A 299 -8.97 3.63 -14.01
N PRO A 300 -8.24 3.27 -15.09
CA PRO A 300 -6.92 2.61 -14.99
C PRO A 300 -5.80 3.57 -14.54
N VAL A 301 -6.12 4.47 -13.60
CA VAL A 301 -5.26 5.51 -13.06
C VAL A 301 -5.73 5.89 -11.66
N ALA A 302 -4.76 6.12 -10.79
CA ALA A 302 -4.95 6.81 -9.52
C ALA A 302 -3.71 7.65 -9.22
N GLY A 303 -3.76 8.49 -8.21
CA GLY A 303 -2.60 9.26 -7.79
C GLY A 303 -2.72 9.77 -6.39
N SER A 304 -1.70 10.49 -5.95
CA SER A 304 -1.71 11.23 -4.70
C SER A 304 -0.86 12.48 -4.81
N TYR A 305 -1.19 13.50 -4.03
CA TYR A 305 -0.42 14.74 -3.97
C TYR A 305 -0.13 15.10 -2.52
N ALA A 306 1.16 15.27 -2.22
CA ALA A 306 1.66 15.81 -0.95
C ALA A 306 2.07 17.27 -1.19
N ALA A 307 1.19 18.21 -0.81
CA ALA A 307 1.36 19.63 -1.15
C ALA A 307 2.55 20.28 -0.41
N ASP A 308 2.76 19.91 0.85
CA ASP A 308 3.88 20.34 1.71
C ASP A 308 5.25 19.81 1.24
N ALA A 309 5.28 18.68 0.54
CA ALA A 309 6.50 18.12 -0.06
C ALA A 309 6.64 18.39 -1.57
N ALA A 310 5.62 18.97 -2.22
CA ALA A 310 5.53 19.13 -3.66
C ALA A 310 5.80 17.82 -4.45
N ILE A 311 5.18 16.73 -4.00
CA ILE A 311 5.29 15.40 -4.63
C ILE A 311 3.94 15.02 -5.22
N LEU A 312 3.88 14.82 -6.54
CA LEU A 312 2.76 14.20 -7.23
C LEU A 312 3.14 12.77 -7.60
N THR A 313 2.37 11.81 -7.11
CA THR A 313 2.49 10.39 -7.44
C THR A 313 1.34 9.99 -8.36
N ILE A 314 1.64 9.23 -9.40
CA ILE A 314 0.67 8.67 -10.34
C ILE A 314 0.91 7.15 -10.42
N THR A 315 -0.17 6.38 -10.41
CA THR A 315 -0.15 4.95 -10.67
C THR A 315 -1.00 4.64 -11.90
N LEU A 316 -0.49 3.81 -12.82
CA LEU A 316 -1.26 3.23 -13.92
C LEU A 316 -1.33 1.72 -13.76
N PHE A 317 -2.46 1.12 -14.10
CA PHE A 317 -2.64 -0.32 -13.93
C PHE A 317 -3.71 -0.87 -14.88
N ASP A 318 -3.63 -2.18 -15.15
CA ASP A 318 -4.62 -2.88 -15.94
C ASP A 318 -5.95 -3.01 -15.18
N VAL A 319 -7.06 -2.89 -15.92
CA VAL A 319 -8.42 -3.08 -15.40
C VAL A 319 -9.22 -3.87 -16.44
N ASP A 320 -9.72 -5.04 -16.07
CA ASP A 320 -10.73 -5.74 -16.85
C ASP A 320 -12.14 -5.35 -16.38
N LYS A 321 -12.79 -4.45 -17.11
CA LYS A 321 -14.15 -3.97 -16.82
C LYS A 321 -15.21 -5.08 -16.79
N LYS A 322 -14.94 -6.22 -17.41
CA LYS A 322 -15.83 -7.39 -17.48
C LYS A 322 -15.32 -8.56 -16.65
N GLY A 323 -14.15 -8.41 -16.04
CA GLY A 323 -13.51 -9.41 -15.23
C GLY A 323 -14.26 -9.66 -13.93
N ILE A 324 -14.02 -10.83 -13.34
CA ILE A 324 -14.52 -11.18 -12.02
C ILE A 324 -13.43 -10.83 -11.01
N TYR A 325 -13.77 -10.04 -10.00
CA TYR A 325 -12.82 -9.61 -8.96
C TYR A 325 -13.17 -10.27 -7.64
N LEU A 326 -12.14 -10.63 -6.86
CA LEU A 326 -12.33 -11.40 -5.64
C LEU A 326 -12.61 -10.50 -4.44
N ASN A 327 -13.61 -10.86 -3.64
CA ASN A 327 -13.84 -10.21 -2.36
C ASN A 327 -12.71 -10.59 -1.39
N GLN A 328 -12.02 -9.59 -0.84
CA GLN A 328 -10.87 -9.75 0.05
C GLN A 328 -11.27 -9.78 1.54
N GLU A 329 -12.54 -9.49 1.87
CA GLU A 329 -13.02 -9.43 3.24
C GLU A 329 -12.92 -10.78 3.97
N TRP A 330 -12.60 -10.72 5.26
CA TRP A 330 -12.43 -11.87 6.16
C TRP A 330 -13.78 -12.49 6.55
N THR A 331 -14.50 -13.02 5.56
CA THR A 331 -15.79 -13.69 5.74
C THR A 331 -16.08 -14.69 4.63
N THR A 332 -16.73 -15.80 4.97
CA THR A 332 -17.25 -16.77 3.99
C THR A 332 -18.72 -16.54 3.65
N LYS A 333 -19.34 -15.50 4.23
CA LYS A 333 -20.79 -15.24 4.11
C LYS A 333 -21.17 -14.34 2.94
N LYS A 334 -20.19 -13.69 2.30
CA LYS A 334 -20.38 -12.81 1.14
C LYS A 334 -20.02 -13.53 -0.14
N ASP A 335 -20.48 -13.01 -1.27
CA ASP A 335 -20.09 -13.51 -2.59
C ASP A 335 -18.56 -13.34 -2.76
N PRO A 336 -17.79 -14.42 -2.97
CA PRO A 336 -16.35 -14.33 -3.16
C PRO A 336 -15.96 -13.64 -4.48
N TYR A 337 -16.90 -13.42 -5.39
CA TYR A 337 -16.66 -12.88 -6.74
C TYR A 337 -17.14 -11.44 -6.93
N SER A 338 -17.37 -10.71 -5.82
CA SER A 338 -17.81 -9.31 -5.82
C SER A 338 -16.75 -8.38 -5.20
N GLY A 339 -15.53 -8.43 -5.72
CA GLY A 339 -14.39 -7.64 -5.26
C GLY A 339 -14.24 -6.27 -5.92
N ASP A 340 -13.29 -5.51 -5.39
CA ASP A 340 -12.84 -4.23 -5.93
C ASP A 340 -11.57 -4.44 -6.79
N ALA A 341 -11.35 -3.54 -7.75
CA ALA A 341 -10.25 -3.62 -8.72
C ALA A 341 -9.07 -2.69 -8.37
N MET A 342 -9.33 -1.69 -7.56
CA MET A 342 -8.35 -0.75 -7.02
C MET A 342 -8.71 -0.46 -5.58
N ASN A 343 -7.72 -0.38 -4.71
CA ASN A 343 -7.91 -0.04 -3.31
C ASN A 343 -6.98 1.10 -2.92
N ALA A 344 -7.38 1.82 -1.87
CA ALA A 344 -6.51 2.78 -1.21
C ALA A 344 -6.60 2.62 0.29
N TYR A 345 -5.47 2.78 0.97
CA TYR A 345 -5.35 2.62 2.41
C TYR A 345 -4.61 3.80 3.02
N ASN A 346 -5.03 4.22 4.21
CA ASN A 346 -4.26 5.11 5.06
C ASN A 346 -3.99 4.38 6.38
N ASP A 347 -2.71 4.21 6.73
CA ASP A 347 -2.31 3.60 7.98
C ASP A 347 -2.36 4.63 9.10
N GLY A 348 -3.31 4.50 10.03
CA GLY A 348 -3.40 5.32 11.23
C GLY A 348 -3.40 4.47 12.51
N PRO A 349 -3.30 5.09 13.69
CA PRO A 349 -3.28 4.36 14.95
C PRO A 349 -4.50 3.44 15.12
N LEU A 350 -4.26 2.26 15.67
CA LEU A 350 -5.28 1.33 16.14
C LEU A 350 -5.92 1.83 17.45
N ALA A 351 -6.99 1.15 17.89
CA ALA A 351 -7.72 1.52 19.09
C ALA A 351 -6.86 1.45 20.38
N ASP A 352 -5.82 0.61 20.38
CA ASP A 352 -4.84 0.50 21.47
C ASP A 352 -3.69 1.52 21.36
N GLY A 353 -3.72 2.38 20.35
CA GLY A 353 -2.70 3.40 20.07
C GLY A 353 -1.48 2.90 19.30
N THR A 354 -1.39 1.60 19.02
CA THR A 354 -0.29 1.06 18.20
C THR A 354 -0.49 1.40 16.72
N GLN A 355 0.60 1.48 15.96
CA GLN A 355 0.60 1.75 14.53
C GLN A 355 1.77 1.03 13.87
N MET A 356 1.56 0.51 12.66
CA MET A 356 2.62 -0.14 11.89
C MET A 356 3.51 0.89 11.19
N GLY A 357 2.87 1.87 10.55
CA GLY A 357 3.46 2.95 9.78
C GLY A 357 3.88 4.17 10.61
N PRO A 358 3.66 5.40 10.07
CA PRO A 358 2.66 5.72 9.06
C PRO A 358 3.08 5.42 7.61
N PHE A 359 2.14 4.91 6.81
CA PHE A 359 2.22 4.78 5.34
C PHE A 359 0.82 4.98 4.73
N TYR A 360 0.75 5.16 3.42
CA TYR A 360 -0.51 5.02 2.67
C TYR A 360 -0.30 4.11 1.46
N GLU A 361 -1.38 3.53 0.96
CA GLU A 361 -1.34 2.65 -0.20
C GLU A 361 -2.24 3.12 -1.34
N ILE A 362 -1.73 2.93 -2.55
CA ILE A 362 -2.51 2.85 -3.78
C ILE A 362 -2.29 1.44 -4.32
N GLU A 363 -3.36 0.74 -4.63
CA GLU A 363 -3.30 -0.69 -4.87
C GLU A 363 -4.09 -1.03 -6.14
N SER A 364 -3.64 -2.03 -6.91
CA SER A 364 -4.41 -2.57 -8.03
C SER A 364 -4.49 -4.08 -8.00
N VAL A 365 -5.62 -4.61 -8.46
CA VAL A 365 -5.92 -6.03 -8.41
C VAL A 365 -6.15 -6.54 -9.84
N SER A 366 -5.69 -7.73 -10.15
CA SER A 366 -6.07 -8.41 -11.40
C SER A 366 -7.45 -9.04 -11.27
N ALA A 367 -8.11 -9.35 -12.39
CA ALA A 367 -9.24 -10.28 -12.34
C ALA A 367 -8.79 -11.64 -11.78
N ALA A 368 -9.75 -12.41 -11.27
CA ALA A 368 -9.56 -13.79 -10.83
C ALA A 368 -9.02 -14.65 -11.98
N ALA A 369 -7.94 -15.39 -11.72
CA ALA A 369 -7.24 -16.20 -12.70
C ALA A 369 -7.96 -17.53 -12.94
N PHE A 370 -9.06 -17.52 -13.67
CA PHE A 370 -9.72 -18.77 -14.09
C PHE A 370 -8.94 -19.45 -15.21
N LEU A 371 -7.95 -20.27 -14.82
CA LEU A 371 -6.92 -20.81 -15.71
C LEU A 371 -6.91 -22.34 -15.73
N SER A 372 -6.81 -22.92 -16.93
CA SER A 372 -6.44 -24.32 -17.13
C SER A 372 -4.97 -24.55 -16.78
N PRO A 373 -4.55 -25.81 -16.52
CA PRO A 373 -3.13 -26.13 -16.32
C PRO A 373 -2.23 -25.58 -17.43
N GLY A 374 -1.19 -24.86 -17.04
CA GLY A 374 -0.22 -24.25 -17.95
C GLY A 374 -0.61 -22.88 -18.51
N GLU A 375 -1.85 -22.43 -18.33
CA GLU A 375 -2.29 -21.09 -18.74
C GLU A 375 -1.79 -20.00 -17.77
N GLU A 376 -1.75 -18.77 -18.28
CA GLU A 376 -1.17 -17.61 -17.61
C GLU A 376 -2.09 -16.39 -17.76
N ILE A 377 -2.14 -15.53 -16.74
CA ILE A 377 -2.65 -14.16 -16.87
C ILE A 377 -1.53 -13.16 -16.58
N LEU A 378 -1.70 -11.94 -17.07
CA LEU A 378 -0.74 -10.84 -16.91
C LEU A 378 -1.44 -9.63 -16.27
N HIS A 379 -0.73 -8.92 -15.40
CA HIS A 379 -1.16 -7.65 -14.81
C HIS A 379 -0.01 -6.65 -14.80
N ASN A 380 -0.18 -5.55 -15.53
CA ASN A 380 0.74 -4.42 -15.54
C ASN A 380 0.37 -3.43 -14.44
N HIS A 381 1.39 -2.92 -13.76
CA HIS A 381 1.31 -1.81 -12.84
C HIS A 381 2.48 -0.86 -13.11
N SER A 382 2.31 0.45 -12.98
CA SER A 382 3.38 1.45 -13.11
C SER A 382 3.22 2.56 -12.08
N VAL A 383 4.32 2.98 -11.48
CA VAL A 383 4.38 4.05 -10.49
C VAL A 383 5.27 5.17 -11.03
N PHE A 384 4.83 6.41 -10.85
CA PHE A 384 5.55 7.61 -11.26
C PHE A 384 5.54 8.63 -10.14
N HIS A 385 6.68 9.27 -9.89
CA HIS A 385 6.80 10.41 -8.98
C HIS A 385 7.30 11.63 -9.73
N PHE A 386 6.67 12.77 -9.48
CA PHE A 386 7.02 14.08 -10.02
C PHE A 386 7.25 15.06 -8.88
N THR A 387 8.34 15.82 -8.96
CA THR A 387 8.64 16.91 -8.04
C THR A 387 9.03 18.16 -8.82
N GLY A 388 8.54 19.33 -8.41
CA GLY A 388 8.76 20.60 -9.08
C GLY A 388 7.90 21.70 -8.48
N ASP A 389 7.81 22.84 -9.15
CA ASP A 389 6.85 23.89 -8.80
C ASP A 389 5.40 23.40 -8.96
N LYS A 390 4.50 23.98 -8.16
CA LYS A 390 3.09 23.57 -8.10
C LYS A 390 2.42 23.71 -9.46
N GLU A 391 2.73 24.77 -10.19
CA GLU A 391 2.15 25.08 -11.49
C GLU A 391 2.46 23.98 -12.50
N SER A 392 3.71 23.54 -12.57
CA SER A 392 4.13 22.43 -13.43
C SER A 392 3.50 21.10 -13.02
N LEU A 393 3.43 20.79 -11.72
CA LEU A 393 2.75 19.58 -11.24
C LEU A 393 1.25 19.63 -11.51
N ASN A 394 0.64 20.81 -11.45
CA ASN A 394 -0.77 21.01 -11.69
C ASN A 394 -1.15 20.70 -13.15
N VAL A 395 -0.30 21.03 -14.12
CA VAL A 395 -0.52 20.64 -15.52
C VAL A 395 -0.59 19.12 -15.66
N ILE A 396 0.29 18.39 -14.98
CA ILE A 396 0.30 16.92 -14.99
C ILE A 396 -0.98 16.37 -14.33
N ALA A 397 -1.34 16.87 -13.15
CA ALA A 397 -2.52 16.44 -12.42
C ALA A 397 -3.82 16.69 -13.20
N GLN A 398 -3.97 17.85 -13.83
CA GLN A 398 -5.15 18.15 -14.66
C GLN A 398 -5.24 17.22 -15.86
N LYS A 399 -4.10 16.92 -16.49
CA LYS A 399 -4.06 16.07 -17.67
C LYS A 399 -4.37 14.60 -17.35
N ILE A 400 -3.86 14.08 -16.25
CA ILE A 400 -3.89 12.65 -15.91
C ILE A 400 -5.05 12.32 -14.97
N LEU A 401 -5.23 13.12 -13.91
CA LEU A 401 -6.23 12.88 -12.86
C LEU A 401 -7.50 13.71 -13.06
N GLY A 402 -7.52 14.65 -14.00
CA GLY A 402 -8.68 15.50 -14.26
C GLY A 402 -8.95 16.53 -13.16
N VAL A 403 -7.97 16.81 -12.27
CA VAL A 403 -8.14 17.73 -11.15
C VAL A 403 -7.08 18.82 -11.11
N SER A 404 -7.48 20.00 -10.61
CA SER A 404 -6.51 21.00 -10.17
C SER A 404 -5.91 20.61 -8.81
N LEU A 405 -4.61 20.85 -8.64
CA LEU A 405 -3.94 20.76 -7.34
C LEU A 405 -4.30 21.94 -6.41
N ASP A 406 -4.94 22.98 -6.94
CA ASP A 406 -5.47 24.07 -6.13
C ASP A 406 -6.52 23.56 -5.14
N ASN A 407 -6.39 23.99 -3.89
CA ASN A 407 -7.39 23.77 -2.85
C ASN A 407 -7.68 22.32 -2.49
N LEU A 408 -6.84 21.34 -2.88
CA LEU A 408 -7.01 19.93 -2.50
C LEU A 408 -7.10 19.74 -0.98
N VAL A 409 -6.20 20.36 -0.22
CA VAL A 409 -6.24 20.33 1.26
C VAL A 409 -7.43 21.10 1.81
N LEU A 410 -7.89 22.16 1.12
CA LEU A 410 -9.06 22.92 1.53
C LEU A 410 -10.36 22.10 1.41
N LYS A 411 -10.43 21.10 0.52
CA LYS A 411 -11.59 20.18 0.42
C LYS A 411 -11.89 19.47 1.76
N PHE A 412 -10.91 19.37 2.66
CA PHE A 412 -11.04 18.76 3.97
C PHE A 412 -11.08 19.75 5.14
N LYS A 413 -10.95 21.06 4.90
CA LYS A 413 -11.15 22.05 5.96
C LYS A 413 -12.65 22.19 6.20
N THR A 414 -13.13 21.70 7.34
CA THR A 414 -14.48 21.99 7.81
C THR A 414 -14.60 23.50 8.03
N ASN A 415 -15.56 24.14 7.36
CA ASN A 415 -16.06 25.44 7.82
C ASN A 415 -16.57 25.22 9.24
N LYS A 416 -15.79 25.62 10.25
CA LYS A 416 -16.32 25.82 11.59
C LYS A 416 -17.29 27.00 11.48
N THR A 417 -18.54 26.72 11.17
CA THR A 417 -19.63 27.65 11.49
C THR A 417 -19.63 27.81 13.00
N HIS A 418 -19.23 29.01 13.43
CA HIS A 418 -19.29 29.47 14.82
C HIS A 418 -20.73 29.50 15.35
#